data_AF-A0A0S9F2N9-F1
#
_entry.id   AF-A0A0S9F2N9-F1
#
_cell.length_a   1.000
_cell.length_b   1.000
_cell.length_c   1.000
_cell.angle_alpha   90.00
_cell.angle_beta   90.00
_cell.angle_gamma   90.00
#
_symmetry.space_group_name_H-M   'P 1'
#
loop_
_entity.id
_entity.type
_entity.pdbx_description
1 polymer ?
#
loop_
_entity_poly.entity_id
_entity_poly.type
_entity_poly.pdbx_seq_one_letter_code
_entity_poly.pdbx_strand_id
1 'polypeptide(L)'
;MLLTDIAVEHTLVSKKDGVRQTFLLHPFTDTQRDSLGKFEIVRDIQEPGHRDVKRSTFVTFQQLAELYAKGALEEFGFSVRMCPGQGTYPSKLPAKKILPSNIKPGSPFDLAVQQVDVSKSATRELRTALLRTSVKL
;
A
#
# COMPACT_ATOMS: atom_id res chain seq x y z
N MET A 1 3.26 10.14 -9.10
CA MET A 1 1.96 10.74 -8.72
C MET A 1 1.57 10.22 -7.34
N LEU A 2 0.92 11.03 -6.51
CA LEU A 2 0.42 10.62 -5.19
C LEU A 2 -1.08 10.31 -5.28
N LEU A 3 -1.53 9.27 -4.58
CA LEU A 3 -2.94 9.00 -4.38
C LEU A 3 -3.40 9.70 -3.09
N THR A 4 -3.84 10.95 -3.22
CA THR A 4 -4.22 11.78 -2.06
C THR A 4 -5.57 11.42 -1.45
N ASP A 5 -6.33 10.53 -2.10
CA ASP A 5 -7.57 9.93 -1.57
C ASP A 5 -7.33 9.10 -0.30
N ILE A 6 -6.09 8.64 -0.12
CA ILE A 6 -5.65 7.88 1.04
C ILE A 6 -4.61 8.70 1.79
N ALA A 7 -4.86 8.94 3.07
CA ALA A 7 -3.99 9.73 3.93
C ALA A 7 -3.73 9.02 5.26
N VAL A 8 -2.45 8.76 5.54
CA VAL A 8 -2.02 8.05 6.76
C VAL A 8 -1.08 8.95 7.56
N GLU A 9 -1.46 9.22 8.80
CA GLU A 9 -0.58 9.94 9.73
C GLU A 9 0.61 9.08 10.13
N HIS A 10 1.78 9.72 10.17
CA HIS A 10 3.00 9.08 10.61
C HIS A 10 3.85 10.03 11.44
N THR A 11 4.01 9.69 12.71
CA THR A 11 4.94 10.39 13.60
C THR A 11 6.31 9.73 13.58
N LEU A 12 7.33 10.52 13.27
CA LEU A 12 8.73 10.18 13.47
C LEU A 12 9.21 10.84 14.75
N VAL A 13 9.95 10.08 15.57
CA VAL A 13 10.66 10.60 16.73
C VAL A 13 12.14 10.65 16.38
N SER A 14 12.71 11.85 16.41
CA SER A 14 14.14 12.04 16.20
C SER A 14 14.94 11.33 17.30
N LYS A 15 15.93 10.54 16.88
CA LYS A 15 16.84 9.84 17.81
C LYS A 15 17.82 10.78 18.51
N LYS A 16 18.02 12.00 18.00
CA LYS A 16 19.03 12.95 18.49
C LYS A 16 18.51 13.81 19.63
N ASP A 17 17.28 14.31 19.51
CA ASP A 17 16.70 15.32 20.39
C ASP A 17 15.27 14.96 20.87
N GLY A 18 14.74 13.81 20.45
CA GLY A 18 13.40 13.36 20.84
C GLY A 18 12.26 14.15 20.19
N VAL A 19 12.55 15.09 19.30
CA VAL A 19 11.54 15.90 18.64
C VAL A 19 10.60 15.02 17.81
N ARG A 20 9.30 15.25 17.95
CA ARG A 20 8.25 14.56 17.20
C ARG A 20 7.87 15.37 15.98
N GLN A 21 7.92 14.73 14.83
CA GLN A 21 7.45 15.29 13.56
C GLN A 21 6.36 14.38 13.01
N THR A 22 5.16 14.93 12.82
CA THR A 22 4.05 14.20 12.22
C THR A 22 3.92 14.58 10.75
N PHE A 23 3.86 13.56 9.91
CA PHE A 23 3.72 13.67 8.46
C PHE A 23 2.38 13.07 8.05
N LEU A 24 1.73 13.69 7.07
CA LEU A 24 0.64 13.07 6.33
C LEU A 24 1.22 12.38 5.10
N LEU A 25 1.04 11.07 5.02
CA LEU A 25 1.61 10.24 3.96
C LEU A 25 0.53 9.71 3.03
N HIS A 26 0.88 9.59 1.75
CA HIS A 26 0.01 9.11 0.69
C HIS A 26 0.68 7.98 -0.08
N PRO A 27 -0.08 6.98 -0.59
CA PRO A 27 0.45 6.04 -1.55
C PRO A 27 1.03 6.79 -2.75
N PHE A 28 2.19 6.36 -3.24
CA PHE A 28 2.78 6.96 -4.44
C PHE A 28 2.97 5.92 -5.52
N THR A 29 2.89 6.39 -6.77
CA THR A 29 3.19 5.57 -7.93
C THR A 29 4.69 5.57 -8.21
N ASP A 30 5.24 4.41 -8.52
CA ASP A 30 6.62 4.28 -8.97
C ASP A 30 6.83 5.02 -10.31
N THR A 31 8.08 5.42 -10.55
CA THR A 31 8.54 6.13 -11.74
C THR A 31 9.44 5.26 -12.63
N GLN A 32 9.81 4.06 -12.17
CA GLN A 32 10.57 3.12 -12.97
C GLN A 32 9.73 2.51 -14.10
N ARG A 33 10.36 2.19 -15.24
CA ARG A 33 9.69 1.86 -16.51
C ARG A 33 8.60 0.79 -16.38
N ASP A 34 8.90 -0.33 -15.73
CA ASP A 34 7.98 -1.49 -15.67
C ASP A 34 6.88 -1.36 -14.60
N SER A 35 7.08 -0.44 -13.65
CA SER A 35 6.17 -0.12 -12.52
C SER A 35 5.56 1.27 -12.63
N LEU A 36 5.77 1.98 -13.74
CA LEU A 36 5.34 3.37 -13.93
C LEU A 36 3.83 3.49 -13.69
N GLY A 37 3.44 4.36 -12.77
CA GLY A 37 2.03 4.58 -12.44
C GLY A 37 1.42 3.52 -11.51
N LYS A 38 2.19 2.55 -11.00
CA LYS A 38 1.73 1.51 -10.08
C LYS A 38 2.18 1.77 -8.64
N PHE A 39 1.42 1.27 -7.69
CA PHE A 39 1.70 1.36 -6.25
C PHE A 39 2.48 0.13 -5.79
N GLU A 40 3.55 0.32 -5.03
CA GLU A 40 4.26 -0.78 -4.38
C GLU A 40 3.48 -1.24 -3.14
N ILE A 41 3.07 -2.51 -3.13
CA ILE A 41 2.58 -3.20 -1.92
C ILE A 41 3.67 -4.12 -1.38
N VAL A 42 3.79 -4.17 -0.07
CA VAL A 42 4.88 -4.81 0.66
C VAL A 42 4.28 -5.68 1.75
N ARG A 43 4.77 -6.91 1.91
CA ARG A 43 4.45 -7.75 3.07
C ARG A 43 5.72 -8.41 3.60
N ASP A 44 5.69 -8.71 4.88
CA ASP A 44 6.67 -9.56 5.53
C ASP A 44 6.19 -11.01 5.44
N ILE A 45 7.06 -11.92 5.02
CA ILE A 45 6.81 -13.36 5.01
C ILE A 45 7.67 -13.98 6.10
N GLN A 46 7.01 -14.61 7.06
CA GLN A 46 7.65 -15.37 8.12
C GLN A 46 7.51 -16.86 7.80
N GLU A 47 8.63 -17.49 7.44
CA GLU A 47 8.70 -18.94 7.26
C GLU A 47 9.29 -19.58 8.54
N PRO A 48 8.69 -20.66 9.08
CA PRO A 48 9.21 -21.32 10.27
C PRO A 48 10.69 -21.69 10.12
N GLY A 49 11.53 -21.26 11.07
CA GLY A 49 12.97 -21.53 11.03
C GLY A 49 13.79 -20.62 10.12
N HIS A 50 13.16 -19.68 9.40
CA HIS A 50 13.83 -18.71 8.53
C HIS A 50 13.68 -17.28 9.05
N ARG A 51 14.54 -16.38 8.55
CA ARG A 51 14.42 -14.94 8.80
C ARG A 51 13.25 -14.38 8.01
N ASP A 52 12.60 -13.36 8.56
CA ASP A 52 11.53 -12.64 7.86
C ASP A 52 12.04 -12.08 6.53
N VAL A 53 11.33 -12.41 5.45
CA VAL A 53 11.64 -11.94 4.10
C VAL A 53 10.62 -10.92 3.67
N LYS A 54 11.09 -9.72 3.33
CA LYS A 54 10.25 -8.70 2.67
C LYS A 54 10.01 -9.08 1.22
N ARG A 55 8.74 -9.20 0.84
CA ARG A 55 8.32 -9.31 -0.56
C ARG A 55 7.49 -8.09 -0.92
N SER A 56 7.70 -7.60 -2.13
CA SER A 56 6.88 -6.54 -2.69
C SER A 56 6.53 -6.82 -4.15
N THR A 57 5.46 -6.18 -4.60
CA THR A 57 5.02 -6.16 -5.99
C THR A 57 4.33 -4.84 -6.28
N PHE A 58 4.01 -4.61 -7.55
CA PHE A 58 3.39 -3.37 -8.02
C PHE A 58 2.00 -3.65 -8.55
N VAL A 59 1.03 -2.87 -8.08
CA VAL A 59 -0.38 -2.97 -8.45
C VAL A 59 -0.88 -1.66 -9.03
N THR A 60 -1.78 -1.74 -10.01
CA THR A 60 -2.47 -0.55 -10.52
C THR A 60 -3.43 0.02 -9.48
N PHE A 61 -3.97 1.21 -9.75
CA PHE A 61 -5.02 1.82 -8.92
C PHE A 61 -6.22 0.87 -8.72
N GLN A 62 -6.71 0.26 -9.79
CA GLN A 62 -7.86 -0.65 -9.78
C GLN A 62 -7.55 -1.93 -9.02
N GLN A 63 -6.35 -2.47 -9.18
CA GLN A 63 -5.90 -3.65 -8.43
C GLN A 63 -5.74 -3.36 -6.94
N LEU A 64 -5.29 -2.15 -6.58
CA LEU A 64 -5.23 -1.72 -5.19
C LEU A 64 -6.63 -1.60 -4.57
N ALA A 65 -7.59 -1.03 -5.31
CA ALA A 65 -8.99 -0.96 -4.88
C ALA A 65 -9.60 -2.37 -4.74
N GLU A 66 -9.34 -3.28 -5.68
CA GLU A 66 -9.78 -4.67 -5.63
C GLU A 66 -9.22 -5.40 -4.40
N LEU A 67 -7.92 -5.27 -4.14
CA LEU A 67 -7.27 -5.84 -2.96
C LEU A 67 -7.84 -5.29 -1.64
N TYR A 68 -8.12 -4.00 -1.59
CA TYR A 68 -8.71 -3.35 -0.42
C TYR A 68 -10.14 -3.84 -0.20
N ALA A 69 -10.99 -3.80 -1.22
CA ALA A 69 -12.41 -4.19 -1.15
C ALA A 69 -12.60 -5.65 -0.73
N LYS A 70 -11.71 -6.54 -1.20
CA LYS A 70 -11.73 -7.97 -0.85
C LYS A 70 -11.15 -8.28 0.54
N GLY A 71 -10.64 -7.28 1.28
CA GLY A 71 -9.98 -7.49 2.58
C GLY A 71 -8.57 -8.12 2.48
N ALA A 72 -8.09 -8.38 1.26
CA ALA A 72 -6.84 -9.10 1.01
C ALA A 72 -5.61 -8.34 1.54
N LEU A 73 -5.64 -7.01 1.57
CA LEU A 73 -4.54 -6.23 2.16
C LEU A 73 -4.35 -6.57 3.65
N GLU A 74 -5.45 -6.69 4.39
CA GLU A 74 -5.41 -7.03 5.81
C GLU A 74 -5.11 -8.52 6.02
N GLU A 75 -5.83 -9.40 5.32
CA GLU A 75 -5.71 -10.86 5.42
C GLU A 75 -4.27 -11.33 5.20
N PHE A 76 -3.59 -10.80 4.17
CA PHE A 76 -2.23 -11.19 3.83
C PHE A 76 -1.14 -10.28 4.43
N GLY A 77 -1.53 -9.29 5.24
CA GLY A 77 -0.62 -8.40 5.93
C GLY A 77 0.14 -7.43 5.00
N PHE A 78 -0.46 -7.02 3.89
CA PHE A 78 0.13 -6.01 3.02
C PHE A 78 0.09 -4.61 3.63
N SER A 79 1.15 -3.86 3.34
CA SER A 79 1.26 -2.42 3.54
C SER A 79 1.57 -1.77 2.20
N VAL A 80 1.11 -0.54 1.99
CA VAL A 80 1.39 0.23 0.77
C VAL A 80 2.53 1.19 1.02
N ARG A 81 3.44 1.32 0.05
CA ARG A 81 4.54 2.27 0.14
C ARG A 81 4.03 3.70 0.04
N MET A 82 4.45 4.54 0.98
CA MET A 82 3.94 5.90 1.16
C MET A 82 5.03 6.97 0.99
N CYS A 83 4.62 8.16 0.57
CA CYS A 83 5.44 9.35 0.44
C CYS A 83 4.70 10.55 1.05
N PRO A 84 5.38 11.50 1.71
CA PRO A 84 4.73 12.73 2.15
C PRO A 84 4.26 13.56 0.95
N GLY A 85 3.17 14.30 1.14
CA GLY A 85 2.64 15.22 0.12
C GLY A 85 3.60 16.37 -0.24
N GLN A 86 4.41 16.78 0.72
CA GLN A 86 5.42 17.83 0.57
C GLN A 86 6.69 17.46 1.34
N GLY A 87 7.84 17.90 0.83
CA GLY A 87 9.15 17.62 1.41
C GLY A 87 9.63 16.19 1.17
N THR A 88 10.75 15.83 1.80
CA THR A 88 11.31 14.49 1.76
C THR A 88 11.10 13.81 3.11
N TYR A 89 10.74 12.54 3.08
CA TYR A 89 10.82 11.73 4.29
C TYR A 89 12.31 11.48 4.59
N PRO A 90 12.77 11.64 5.85
CA PRO A 90 14.20 11.70 6.17
C PRO A 90 14.96 10.38 5.96
N SER A 91 14.27 9.31 5.55
CA SER A 91 14.87 7.99 5.31
C SER A 91 14.12 7.25 4.20
N LYS A 92 14.17 5.91 4.19
CA LYS A 92 13.43 5.09 3.24
C LYS A 92 11.92 5.34 3.40
N LEU A 93 11.24 5.47 2.26
CA LEU A 93 9.79 5.64 2.21
C LEU A 93 9.08 4.52 3.01
N PRO A 94 8.27 4.87 4.01
CA PRO A 94 7.66 3.88 4.89
C PRO A 94 6.55 3.12 4.14
N ALA A 95 6.26 1.91 4.59
CA ALA A 95 5.06 1.19 4.18
C ALA A 95 4.04 1.25 5.32
N LYS A 96 2.76 1.48 4.98
CA LYS A 96 1.67 1.59 5.96
C LYS A 96 0.47 0.76 5.55
N LYS A 97 -0.22 0.17 6.54
CA LYS A 97 -1.55 -0.39 6.36
C LYS A 97 -2.53 0.74 6.03
N ILE A 98 -3.55 0.43 5.24
CA ILE A 98 -4.63 1.35 4.91
C ILE A 98 -5.84 0.91 5.74
N LEU A 99 -6.29 1.79 6.63
CA LEU A 99 -7.51 1.60 7.41
C LEU A 99 -8.67 2.34 6.75
N PRO A 100 -9.94 1.95 7.01
CA PRO A 100 -11.10 2.69 6.50
C PRO A 100 -11.06 4.19 6.81
N SER A 101 -10.59 4.57 8.01
CA SER A 101 -10.44 5.97 8.41
C SER A 101 -9.37 6.75 7.63
N ASN A 102 -8.52 6.07 6.86
CA ASN A 102 -7.51 6.71 6.01
C ASN A 102 -8.06 7.09 4.63
N ILE A 103 -9.23 6.59 4.25
CA ILE A 103 -9.81 6.80 2.93
C ILE A 103 -10.79 7.97 3.01
N LYS A 104 -10.62 8.96 2.12
CA LYS A 104 -11.56 10.08 2.00
C LYS A 104 -12.90 9.57 1.44
N PRO A 105 -14.03 9.73 2.15
CA PRO A 105 -15.34 9.34 1.65
C PRO A 105 -15.71 10.07 0.35
N GLY A 106 -16.31 9.37 -0.60
CA GLY A 106 -16.69 9.88 -1.91
C GLY A 106 -15.52 10.20 -2.85
N SER A 107 -14.28 9.85 -2.47
CA SER A 107 -13.12 10.02 -3.33
C SER A 107 -13.11 9.01 -4.49
N PRO A 108 -12.34 9.26 -5.56
CA PRO A 108 -12.18 8.29 -6.64
C PRO A 108 -11.76 6.90 -6.15
N PHE A 109 -10.86 6.79 -5.17
CA PHE A 109 -10.49 5.50 -4.59
C PHE A 109 -11.64 4.83 -3.84
N ASP A 110 -12.38 5.57 -3.01
CA ASP A 110 -13.56 5.06 -2.29
C ASP A 110 -14.62 4.53 -3.26
N LEU A 111 -14.92 5.30 -4.31
CA LEU A 111 -15.87 4.88 -5.35
C LEU A 111 -15.37 3.64 -6.10
N ALA A 112 -14.08 3.54 -6.39
CA ALA A 112 -13.50 2.36 -7.03
C ALA A 112 -13.61 1.13 -6.14
N VAL A 113 -13.37 1.26 -4.83
CA VAL A 113 -13.55 0.18 -3.84
C VAL A 113 -15.01 -0.28 -3.81
N GLN A 114 -15.98 0.64 -3.77
CA GLN A 114 -17.42 0.32 -3.74
C GLN A 114 -17.91 -0.38 -5.01
N GLN A 115 -17.25 -0.17 -6.15
CA GLN A 115 -17.58 -0.81 -7.43
C GLN A 115 -17.02 -2.24 -7.56
N VAL A 116 -16.18 -2.69 -6.63
CA VAL A 116 -15.61 -4.04 -6.67
C VAL A 116 -16.68 -5.07 -6.30
N ASP A 117 -16.94 -5.97 -7.22
CA ASP A 117 -17.73 -7.18 -6.95
C ASP A 117 -16.89 -8.17 -6.14
N VAL A 118 -17.10 -8.21 -4.83
CA VAL A 118 -16.35 -9.07 -3.92
C VAL A 118 -16.64 -10.56 -4.14
N SER A 119 -17.78 -10.91 -4.73
CA SER A 119 -18.18 -12.31 -4.99
C SER A 119 -17.40 -12.96 -6.14
N LYS A 120 -16.85 -12.15 -7.05
CA LYS A 120 -16.05 -12.65 -8.18
C LYS A 120 -14.61 -12.93 -7.75
N SER A 121 -13.99 -13.94 -8.35
CA SER A 121 -12.56 -14.20 -8.16
C SER A 121 -11.70 -13.02 -8.61
N ALA A 122 -10.51 -12.90 -8.04
CA ALA A 122 -9.56 -11.88 -8.45
C ALA A 122 -9.21 -11.97 -9.94
N THR A 123 -9.00 -10.81 -10.58
CA THR A 123 -8.58 -10.75 -11.99
C THR A 123 -7.30 -11.56 -12.22
N ARG A 124 -7.12 -12.12 -13.43
CA ARG A 124 -5.91 -12.88 -13.78
C ARG A 124 -4.65 -12.02 -13.63
N GLU A 125 -4.75 -10.75 -13.99
CA GLU A 125 -3.70 -9.75 -13.92
C GLU A 125 -3.31 -9.47 -12.47
N LEU A 126 -4.29 -9.35 -11.55
CA LEU A 126 -4.03 -9.22 -10.11
C LEU A 126 -3.35 -10.49 -9.56
N ARG A 127 -3.90 -11.67 -9.85
CA ARG A 127 -3.29 -12.95 -9.40
C ARG A 127 -1.85 -13.09 -9.89
N THR A 128 -1.58 -12.69 -11.13
CA THR A 128 -0.21 -12.70 -11.70
C THR A 128 0.70 -11.71 -10.97
N ALA A 129 0.23 -10.51 -10.66
CA ALA A 129 0.99 -9.51 -9.92
C ALA A 129 1.39 -10.01 -8.51
N LEU A 130 0.54 -10.83 -7.88
CA LEU A 130 0.75 -11.36 -6.53
C LEU A 130 1.64 -12.62 -6.46
N LEU A 131 2.01 -13.22 -7.59
CA LEU A 131 2.85 -14.43 -7.58
C LEU A 131 4.18 -14.23 -6.82
N ARG A 132 4.77 -13.02 -6.91
CA ARG A 132 6.03 -12.67 -6.23
C ARG A 132 5.90 -12.47 -4.72
N THR A 133 4.69 -12.44 -4.20
CA THR A 133 4.39 -12.20 -2.78
C THR A 133 3.85 -13.44 -2.07
N SER A 134 3.88 -14.61 -2.74
CA SER A 134 3.39 -15.89 -2.21
C SER A 134 1.93 -15.85 -1.74
N VAL A 135 1.10 -15.02 -2.39
CA VAL A 135 -0.34 -14.94 -2.16
C VAL A 135 -1.09 -15.63 -3.28
N LYS A 136 -2.19 -16.31 -2.93
CA LYS A 136 -3.15 -16.87 -3.87
C LYS A 136 -4.53 -16.31 -3.54
N LEU A 137 -5.17 -15.67 -4.53
CA LEU A 137 -6.52 -15.10 -4.50
C LEU A 137 -7.43 -15.82 -5.49
#